data_AF-A0A3B9AJ50-F1
#
_entry.id   AF-A0A3B9AJ50-F1
#
_cell.length_a   1.000
_cell.length_b   1.000
_cell.length_c   1.000
_cell.angle_alpha   90.00
_cell.angle_beta   90.00
_cell.angle_gamma   90.00
#
_symmetry.space_group_name_H-M   'P 1'
#
loop_
_entity.id
_entity.type
_entity.pdbx_description
1 polymer ?
#
loop_
_entity_poly.entity_id
_entity_poly.type
_entity_poly.pdbx_seq_one_letter_code
_entity_poly.pdbx_strand_id
1 'polypeptide(L)'
;MTFQATNLEYWIEGKVQTVFFGNEAEALALLVSNLPDTLNHYLEWNDQSNAHINAVKAVQLTRNDITLELVPEAAAQFGQAFFHVRFDAEEALYKEVAEVLTGIFGQKIKLMGGSVTHKQAAGKDYSTIKYLNLEGKNLRMLPDYVAEMTALETAKLRGNPALDMQEACKVLAMLPGLKTLEFSTQKSIPETLGALSSLESLHIEIDNPDAPCMLPDSISRLQNLRYCFIRTDYELVLPESFASLTALENCYIRAGKWNLPGQFYQLTQLTQLDFTHSQFTTLPPEMANMPKVDTIIFGSQENRDYQQVMSVIAQMPLVRTIEINFPAIPAEIALCKQIDTLIIWAGTDTPLELPDALFSMDQLKTLNISLSRVTELSESIGQLKGLKELIIKESVIENLPDAIGNLSALEFLNISENQGLSTLPETLGNLSQLKTLYLADNPSLNALPDSMKNLSALESVNIPNHTEMHNIPAHWDKLFS
;
A
#
# COMPACT_ATOMS: atom_id res chain seq x y z
N MET A 1 33.39 -8.21 18.27
CA MET A 1 33.80 -7.02 17.51
C MET A 1 33.15 -7.13 16.16
N THR A 2 32.02 -6.45 16.02
CA THR A 2 31.27 -6.36 14.76
C THR A 2 32.06 -5.42 13.86
N PHE A 3 32.62 -5.95 12.78
CA PHE A 3 33.26 -5.14 11.75
C PHE A 3 32.17 -4.33 11.02
N GLN A 4 32.27 -3.01 11.04
CA GLN A 4 31.48 -2.16 10.14
C GLN A 4 32.04 -2.35 8.72
N ALA A 5 31.17 -2.70 7.78
CA ALA A 5 31.56 -2.82 6.38
C ALA A 5 31.76 -1.42 5.80
N THR A 6 32.99 -1.12 5.35
CA THR A 6 33.32 0.09 4.59
C THR A 6 33.00 -0.19 3.13
N ASN A 7 32.32 0.74 2.44
CA ASN A 7 32.02 0.60 1.01
C ASN A 7 32.87 1.57 0.19
N LEU A 8 33.37 1.09 -0.95
CA LEU A 8 34.00 1.93 -1.97
C LEU A 8 33.10 1.98 -3.20
N GLU A 9 32.68 3.19 -3.60
CA GLU A 9 31.98 3.42 -4.86
C GLU A 9 32.89 4.18 -5.82
N TYR A 10 33.06 3.64 -7.04
CA TYR A 10 33.76 4.34 -8.10
C TYR A 10 32.88 4.43 -9.35
N TRP A 11 33.09 5.52 -10.10
CA TRP A 11 32.27 5.92 -11.24
C TRP A 11 33.10 5.87 -12.53
N ILE A 12 32.70 5.01 -13.46
CA ILE A 12 33.32 4.91 -14.80
C ILE A 12 32.22 4.89 -15.84
N GLU A 13 32.27 5.81 -16.81
CA GLU A 13 31.35 5.85 -17.96
C GLU A 13 29.86 5.82 -17.57
N GLY A 14 29.50 6.44 -16.45
CA GLY A 14 28.12 6.47 -15.96
C GLY A 14 27.60 5.15 -15.35
N LYS A 15 28.47 4.16 -15.14
CA LYS A 15 28.16 2.95 -14.35
C LYS A 15 28.86 3.05 -12.98
N VAL A 16 28.08 2.83 -11.92
CA VAL A 16 28.59 2.74 -10.55
C VAL A 16 28.92 1.29 -10.25
N GLN A 17 30.15 1.01 -9.82
CA GLN A 17 30.50 -0.26 -9.20
C GLN A 17 30.75 -0.03 -7.71
N THR A 18 30.09 -0.84 -6.88
CA THR A 18 30.21 -0.81 -5.43
C THR A 18 30.95 -2.07 -4.99
N VAL A 19 32.04 -1.89 -4.26
CA VAL A 19 32.80 -3.00 -3.66
C VAL A 19 32.63 -2.93 -2.15
N PHE A 20 32.23 -4.06 -1.56
CA PHE A 20 31.99 -4.21 -0.12
C PHE A 20 33.23 -4.79 0.56
N PHE A 21 33.67 -4.20 1.67
CA PHE A 21 34.87 -4.62 2.39
C PHE A 21 34.57 -5.09 3.81
N GLY A 22 35.37 -6.06 4.27
CA GLY A 22 35.26 -6.62 5.61
C GLY A 22 35.92 -5.78 6.72
N ASN A 23 36.84 -4.86 6.38
CA ASN A 23 37.43 -3.90 7.31
C ASN A 23 38.14 -2.72 6.61
N GLU A 24 38.47 -1.68 7.38
CA GLU A 24 39.07 -0.43 6.90
C GLU A 24 40.48 -0.59 6.29
N ALA A 25 41.30 -1.52 6.81
CA ALA A 25 42.66 -1.75 6.30
C ALA A 25 42.66 -2.42 4.92
N GLU A 26 41.71 -3.32 4.65
CA GLU A 26 41.48 -3.93 3.34
C GLU A 26 40.94 -2.91 2.33
N ALA A 27 40.02 -2.03 2.74
CA ALA A 27 39.52 -0.95 1.89
C ALA A 27 40.64 0.02 1.49
N LEU A 28 41.55 0.38 2.41
CA LEU A 28 42.69 1.25 2.13
C LEU A 28 43.72 0.57 1.21
N ALA A 29 44.03 -0.70 1.47
CA ALA A 29 44.96 -1.48 0.63
C ALA A 29 44.43 -1.65 -0.80
N LEU A 30 43.11 -1.89 -0.97
CA LEU A 30 42.49 -2.02 -2.29
C LEU A 30 42.31 -0.66 -2.98
N LEU A 31 42.03 0.43 -2.26
CA LEU A 31 42.00 1.78 -2.83
C LEU A 31 43.36 2.13 -3.46
N VAL A 32 44.45 1.77 -2.77
CA VAL A 32 45.83 2.01 -3.20
C VAL A 32 46.27 1.05 -4.31
N SER A 33 45.85 -0.22 -4.28
CA SER A 33 46.20 -1.20 -5.34
C SER A 33 45.34 -1.05 -6.60
N ASN A 34 44.06 -0.67 -6.47
CA ASN A 34 43.14 -0.56 -7.60
C ASN A 34 43.16 0.80 -8.29
N LEU A 35 43.64 1.88 -7.66
CA LEU A 35 43.82 3.15 -8.38
C LEU A 35 44.75 2.96 -9.61
N PRO A 36 45.90 2.26 -9.47
CA PRO A 36 46.74 1.85 -10.59
C PRO A 36 46.06 0.83 -11.51
N ASP A 37 45.43 -0.23 -10.98
CA ASP A 37 44.89 -1.33 -11.80
C ASP A 37 43.66 -0.92 -12.64
N THR A 38 42.83 -0.01 -12.15
CA THR A 38 41.70 0.57 -12.91
C THR A 38 42.18 1.47 -14.04
N LEU A 39 43.32 2.16 -13.85
CA LEU A 39 44.02 2.91 -14.91
C LEU A 39 44.78 1.98 -15.87
N ASN A 40 45.31 0.84 -15.40
CA ASN A 40 46.09 -0.12 -16.20
C ASN A 40 45.22 -1.00 -17.11
N HIS A 41 44.04 -1.44 -16.66
CA HIS A 41 43.19 -2.38 -17.39
C HIS A 41 42.68 -1.86 -18.76
N TYR A 42 42.76 -0.55 -18.99
CA TYR A 42 42.27 0.11 -20.21
C TYR A 42 43.38 0.71 -21.09
N LEU A 43 44.66 0.66 -20.68
CA LEU A 43 45.75 1.38 -21.36
C LEU A 43 46.85 0.50 -21.98
N GLU A 44 46.91 -0.82 -21.73
CA GLU A 44 48.01 -1.70 -22.19
C GLU A 44 49.43 -1.09 -21.99
N TRP A 45 49.71 -0.43 -20.86
CA TRP A 45 51.00 0.23 -20.61
C TRP A 45 51.79 -0.45 -19.49
N ASN A 46 53.11 -0.62 -19.69
CA ASN A 46 53.96 -1.42 -18.82
C ASN A 46 54.33 -0.70 -17.50
N ASP A 47 54.59 -1.51 -16.47
CA ASP A 47 54.79 -1.17 -15.05
C ASP A 47 56.01 -0.29 -14.69
N GLN A 48 56.65 0.43 -15.62
CA GLN A 48 57.89 1.16 -15.33
C GLN A 48 57.86 2.68 -15.54
N SER A 49 56.69 3.34 -15.53
CA SER A 49 56.68 4.81 -15.54
C SER A 49 55.59 5.41 -14.64
N ASN A 50 55.90 6.53 -13.97
CA ASN A 50 54.95 7.38 -13.22
C ASN A 50 53.85 8.01 -14.11
N ALA A 51 53.54 7.39 -15.26
CA ALA A 51 52.58 7.86 -16.26
C ALA A 51 51.16 8.00 -15.69
N HIS A 52 50.74 7.09 -14.79
CA HIS A 52 49.42 7.17 -14.14
C HIS A 52 49.26 8.41 -13.25
N ILE A 53 50.31 8.76 -12.49
CA ILE A 53 50.35 9.98 -11.66
C ILE A 53 50.41 11.22 -12.55
N ASN A 54 51.05 11.14 -13.72
CA ASN A 54 51.15 12.25 -14.68
C ASN A 54 49.86 12.49 -15.46
N ALA A 55 49.05 11.44 -15.70
CA ALA A 55 47.73 11.56 -16.29
C ALA A 55 46.73 12.28 -15.39
N VAL A 56 46.95 12.25 -14.07
CA VAL A 56 46.18 13.03 -13.10
C VAL A 56 46.76 14.44 -12.98
N LYS A 57 45.96 15.43 -13.36
CA LYS A 57 46.28 16.86 -13.27
C LYS A 57 46.16 17.36 -11.83
N ALA A 58 45.08 17.00 -11.14
CA ALA A 58 44.84 17.42 -9.76
C ALA A 58 44.04 16.35 -9.00
N VAL A 59 44.26 16.28 -7.69
CA VAL A 59 43.49 15.45 -6.78
C VAL A 59 42.85 16.33 -5.73
N GLN A 60 41.54 16.23 -5.57
CA GLN A 60 40.81 16.90 -4.50
C GLN A 60 40.26 15.85 -3.55
N LEU A 61 40.64 15.96 -2.28
CA LEU A 61 40.08 15.13 -1.22
C LEU A 61 39.17 16.01 -0.34
N THR A 62 37.88 15.68 -0.32
CA THR A 62 36.86 16.40 0.46
C THR A 62 36.06 15.39 1.27
N ARG A 63 36.31 15.30 2.59
CA ARG A 63 35.74 14.25 3.46
C ARG A 63 35.88 12.87 2.79
N ASN A 64 34.76 12.26 2.44
CA ASN A 64 34.61 10.91 1.93
C ASN A 64 34.68 10.82 0.40
N ASP A 65 35.02 11.92 -0.28
CA ASP A 65 35.08 12.02 -1.73
C ASP A 65 36.49 12.36 -2.22
N ILE A 66 37.03 11.53 -3.11
CA ILE A 66 38.25 11.77 -3.89
C ILE A 66 37.81 12.11 -5.31
N THR A 67 38.25 13.25 -5.82
CA THR A 67 38.08 13.63 -7.23
C THR A 67 39.45 13.71 -7.89
N LEU A 68 39.63 12.93 -8.95
CA LEU A 68 40.82 12.95 -9.81
C LEU A 68 40.46 13.70 -11.10
N GLU A 69 41.11 14.84 -11.34
CA GLU A 69 41.04 15.55 -12.62
C GLU A 69 42.15 15.01 -13.53
N LEU A 70 41.81 14.65 -14.76
CA LEU A 70 42.77 14.18 -15.76
C LEU A 70 43.37 15.33 -16.59
N VAL A 71 44.58 15.14 -17.09
CA VAL A 71 45.15 15.99 -18.15
C VAL A 71 44.38 15.80 -19.47
N PRO A 72 44.29 16.81 -20.35
CA PRO A 72 43.43 16.77 -21.53
C PRO A 72 43.63 15.55 -22.44
N GLU A 73 44.87 15.09 -22.61
CA GLU A 73 45.20 13.93 -23.43
C GLU A 73 44.61 12.64 -22.85
N ALA A 74 44.69 12.47 -21.53
CA ALA A 74 44.07 11.35 -20.84
C ALA A 74 42.54 11.47 -20.83
N ALA A 75 42.01 12.67 -20.57
CA ALA A 75 40.57 12.93 -20.58
C ALA A 75 39.93 12.61 -21.95
N ALA A 76 40.62 12.91 -23.05
CA ALA A 76 40.18 12.58 -24.40
C ALA A 76 40.15 11.07 -24.66
N GLN A 77 41.09 10.32 -24.07
CA GLN A 77 41.15 8.87 -24.20
C GLN A 77 40.02 8.17 -23.42
N PHE A 78 39.66 8.68 -22.24
CA PHE A 78 38.62 8.10 -21.39
C PHE A 78 37.22 8.67 -21.64
N GLY A 79 37.08 9.68 -22.52
CA GLY A 79 35.81 10.36 -22.76
C GLY A 79 35.27 11.14 -21.55
N GLN A 80 36.05 11.25 -20.47
CA GLN A 80 35.69 11.94 -19.24
C GLN A 80 36.91 12.60 -18.59
N ALA A 81 36.72 13.81 -18.07
CA ALA A 81 37.79 14.60 -17.47
C ALA A 81 37.98 14.36 -15.96
N PHE A 82 37.02 13.69 -15.31
CA PHE A 82 37.00 13.51 -13.87
C PHE A 82 36.67 12.08 -13.49
N PHE A 83 37.35 11.57 -12.46
CA PHE A 83 36.99 10.35 -11.75
C PHE A 83 36.64 10.69 -10.31
N HIS A 84 35.57 10.09 -9.82
CA HIS A 84 35.09 10.26 -8.45
C HIS A 84 35.11 8.93 -7.72
N VAL A 85 35.74 8.91 -6.56
CA VAL A 85 35.74 7.78 -5.63
C VAL A 85 35.13 8.24 -4.32
N ARG A 86 34.03 7.63 -3.92
CA ARG A 86 33.39 7.88 -2.63
C ARG A 86 33.67 6.69 -1.71
N PHE A 87 34.07 6.97 -0.47
CA PHE A 87 34.39 5.98 0.54
C PHE A 87 33.71 6.36 1.86
N ASP A 88 33.03 5.43 2.52
CA ASP A 88 32.34 5.72 3.77
C ASP A 88 33.29 5.59 4.97
N ALA A 89 33.68 6.70 5.58
CA ALA A 89 34.77 6.74 6.56
C ALA A 89 34.48 7.61 7.79
N GLU A 90 34.97 7.16 8.95
CA GLU A 90 35.12 7.99 10.15
C GLU A 90 36.29 8.99 9.98
N GLU A 91 36.33 10.03 10.83
CA GLU A 91 37.31 11.13 10.76
C GLU A 91 38.78 10.67 10.84
N ALA A 92 39.06 9.53 11.50
CA ALA A 92 40.39 8.93 11.58
C ALA A 92 40.90 8.42 10.22
N LEU A 93 40.00 7.79 9.45
CA LEU A 93 40.32 7.20 8.14
C LEU A 93 40.53 8.28 7.06
N TYR A 94 39.87 9.45 7.19
CA TYR A 94 40.16 10.63 6.35
C TYR A 94 41.64 11.03 6.41
N LYS A 95 42.22 11.03 7.62
CA LYS A 95 43.61 11.44 7.84
C LYS A 95 44.60 10.46 7.22
N GLU A 96 44.34 9.16 7.35
CA GLU A 96 45.18 8.12 6.73
C GLU A 96 45.09 8.16 5.20
N VAL A 97 43.90 8.29 4.63
CA VAL A 97 43.70 8.48 3.18
C VAL A 97 44.41 9.73 2.68
N ALA A 98 44.32 10.85 3.42
CA ALA A 98 45.00 12.09 3.09
C ALA A 98 46.53 11.91 3.08
N GLU A 99 47.11 11.23 4.07
CA GLU A 99 48.56 10.96 4.14
C GLU A 99 49.03 10.09 2.95
N VAL A 100 48.29 9.03 2.63
CA VAL A 100 48.58 8.13 1.51
C VAL A 100 48.50 8.85 0.16
N LEU A 101 47.39 9.57 -0.10
CA LEU A 101 47.23 10.31 -1.35
C LEU A 101 48.25 11.44 -1.50
N THR A 102 48.67 12.07 -0.39
CA THR A 102 49.76 13.05 -0.39
C THR A 102 51.09 12.39 -0.76
N GLY A 103 51.35 11.17 -0.28
CA GLY A 103 52.52 10.38 -0.67
C GLY A 103 52.55 10.02 -2.16
N ILE A 104 51.40 9.73 -2.76
CA ILE A 104 51.28 9.32 -4.17
C ILE A 104 51.30 10.51 -5.13
N PHE A 105 50.49 11.53 -4.87
CA PHE A 105 50.26 12.65 -5.80
C PHE A 105 51.06 13.91 -5.45
N GLY A 106 51.76 13.92 -4.31
CA GLY A 106 52.61 15.03 -3.89
C GLY A 106 51.85 16.35 -3.88
N GLN A 107 52.39 17.37 -4.55
CA GLN A 107 51.79 18.71 -4.60
C GLN A 107 50.49 18.80 -5.42
N LYS A 108 50.08 17.73 -6.12
CA LYS A 108 48.83 17.73 -6.91
C LYS A 108 47.60 17.54 -6.03
N ILE A 109 47.76 17.12 -4.77
CA ILE A 109 46.64 16.98 -3.84
C ILE A 109 46.29 18.32 -3.21
N LYS A 110 44.99 18.62 -3.19
CA LYS A 110 44.41 19.69 -2.38
C LYS A 110 43.52 19.08 -1.31
N LEU A 111 43.98 19.18 -0.06
CA LEU A 111 43.20 18.82 1.12
C LEU A 111 42.25 19.98 1.43
N MET A 112 40.95 19.75 1.26
CA MET A 112 39.93 20.74 1.60
C MET A 112 39.55 20.57 3.07
N GLY A 113 40.31 21.24 3.95
CA GLY A 113 40.04 21.26 5.39
C GLY A 113 38.72 21.96 5.69
N GLY A 114 37.69 21.19 5.98
CA GLY A 114 36.40 21.70 6.43
C GLY A 114 36.13 21.25 7.86
N SER A 115 36.17 22.19 8.81
CA SER A 115 35.46 22.03 10.08
C SER A 115 34.01 21.62 9.79
N VAL A 116 33.35 20.95 10.73
CA VAL A 116 31.90 20.80 10.73
C VAL A 116 31.27 22.19 10.86
N THR A 117 31.15 22.88 9.73
CA THR A 117 30.17 23.92 9.50
C THR A 117 29.23 23.32 8.49
N HIS A 118 28.02 23.00 8.95
CA HIS A 118 26.85 22.82 8.10
C HIS A 118 26.96 23.83 6.96
N LYS A 119 27.07 23.35 5.72
CA LYS A 119 26.82 24.23 4.58
C LYS A 119 25.32 24.53 4.63
N GLN A 120 24.94 25.51 5.45
CA GLN A 120 23.69 26.23 5.25
C GLN A 120 23.67 26.62 3.78
N ALA A 121 22.64 26.20 3.05
CA ALA A 121 22.26 26.90 1.85
C ALA A 121 22.02 28.35 2.28
N ALA A 122 22.99 29.22 2.04
CA ALA A 122 23.03 30.56 2.61
C ALA A 122 21.70 31.29 2.38
N GLY A 123 20.96 31.56 3.46
CA GLY A 123 19.81 32.46 3.48
C GLY A 123 18.41 31.83 3.49
N LYS A 124 18.23 30.51 3.66
CA LYS A 124 16.90 29.92 3.86
C LYS A 124 16.73 29.40 5.28
N ASP A 125 15.73 29.92 5.98
CA ASP A 125 15.26 29.39 7.25
C ASP A 125 14.31 28.21 6.98
N TYR A 126 14.74 27.00 7.34
CA TYR A 126 13.96 25.77 7.18
C TYR A 126 13.13 25.44 8.42
N SER A 127 13.34 26.15 9.55
CA SER A 127 12.77 25.80 10.86
C SER A 127 11.25 25.90 10.91
N THR A 128 10.64 26.71 10.04
CA THR A 128 9.18 26.92 9.96
C THR A 128 8.47 25.96 9.00
N ILE A 129 9.20 25.12 8.27
CA ILE A 129 8.62 24.25 7.25
C ILE A 129 7.95 23.06 7.92
N LYS A 130 6.63 22.93 7.71
CA LYS A 130 5.82 21.84 8.25
C LYS A 130 5.64 20.66 7.31
N TYR A 131 5.86 20.88 6.02
CA TYR A 131 5.57 19.91 4.98
C TYR A 131 6.75 19.77 4.02
N LEU A 132 7.28 18.54 3.93
CA LEU A 132 8.37 18.16 3.03
C LEU A 132 7.85 17.14 2.02
N ASN A 133 7.91 17.49 0.73
CA ASN A 133 7.69 16.54 -0.35
C ASN A 133 8.97 16.38 -1.17
N LEU A 134 9.52 15.17 -1.12
CA LEU A 134 10.68 14.74 -1.89
C LEU A 134 10.33 13.50 -2.74
N GLU A 135 9.06 13.36 -3.15
CA GLU A 135 8.62 12.22 -3.95
C GLU A 135 9.31 12.21 -5.33
N GLY A 136 9.73 11.02 -5.78
CA GLY A 136 10.27 10.83 -7.13
C GLY A 136 11.58 11.56 -7.42
N LYS A 137 12.36 11.91 -6.38
CA LYS A 137 13.60 12.69 -6.52
C LYS A 137 14.85 11.82 -6.73
N ASN A 138 14.68 10.50 -6.84
CA ASN A 138 15.77 9.53 -6.98
C ASN A 138 16.85 9.68 -5.90
N LEU A 139 16.42 9.99 -4.67
CA LEU A 139 17.33 10.19 -3.55
C LEU A 139 17.98 8.87 -3.13
N ARG A 140 19.26 8.96 -2.77
CA ARG A 140 19.97 7.92 -2.01
C ARG A 140 20.07 8.25 -0.52
N MET A 141 20.07 9.54 -0.18
CA MET A 141 20.16 10.08 1.18
C MET A 141 19.19 11.25 1.32
N LEU A 142 18.73 11.54 2.54
CA LEU A 142 18.03 12.80 2.79
C LEU A 142 18.98 13.99 2.65
N PRO A 143 18.52 15.12 2.10
CA PRO A 143 19.31 16.35 2.11
C PRO A 143 19.62 16.84 3.53
N ASP A 144 20.83 17.36 3.74
CA ASP A 144 21.30 17.82 5.07
C ASP A 144 20.37 18.83 5.74
N TYR A 145 19.70 19.68 4.96
CA TYR A 145 18.78 20.71 5.49
C TYR A 145 17.55 20.12 6.19
N VAL A 146 17.22 18.83 5.98
CA VAL A 146 16.05 18.20 6.61
C VAL A 146 16.22 18.17 8.13
N ALA A 147 17.45 18.03 8.63
CA ALA A 147 17.73 18.09 10.06
C ALA A 147 17.45 19.48 10.68
N GLU A 148 17.37 20.54 9.86
CA GLU A 148 17.07 21.90 10.31
C GLU A 148 15.56 22.20 10.34
N MET A 149 14.70 21.29 9.85
CA MET A 149 13.24 21.48 9.76
C MET A 149 12.53 21.16 11.09
N THR A 150 12.81 21.94 12.13
CA THR A 150 12.31 21.67 13.50
C THR A 150 10.79 21.68 13.65
N ALA A 151 10.05 22.35 12.76
CA ALA A 151 8.59 22.34 12.74
C ALA A 151 7.98 21.30 11.79
N LEU A 152 8.77 20.37 11.24
CA LEU A 152 8.30 19.39 10.26
C LEU A 152 7.22 18.48 10.86
N GLU A 153 6.06 18.43 10.22
CA GLU A 153 4.91 17.60 10.61
C GLU A 153 4.66 16.46 9.61
N THR A 154 5.01 16.65 8.33
CA THR A 154 4.78 15.66 7.27
C THR A 154 6.00 15.53 6.36
N ALA A 155 6.45 14.29 6.13
CA ALA A 155 7.48 13.95 5.16
C ALA A 155 6.96 12.93 4.14
N LYS A 156 7.00 13.29 2.85
CA LYS A 156 6.69 12.38 1.72
C LYS A 156 7.96 12.05 0.95
N LEU A 157 8.33 10.79 0.97
CA LEU A 157 9.59 10.24 0.44
C LEU A 157 9.36 9.10 -0.56
N ARG A 158 8.12 8.88 -1.02
CA ARG A 158 7.80 7.83 -2.01
C ARG A 158 8.52 8.01 -3.34
N GLY A 159 8.67 6.92 -4.10
CA GLY A 159 9.34 6.97 -5.40
C GLY A 159 10.84 7.28 -5.32
N ASN A 160 11.48 7.01 -4.18
CA ASN A 160 12.94 7.06 -4.03
C ASN A 160 13.49 5.65 -3.71
N PRO A 161 13.54 4.74 -4.70
CA PRO A 161 13.83 3.32 -4.46
C PRO A 161 15.21 3.05 -3.84
N ALA A 162 16.19 3.93 -4.11
CA ALA A 162 17.56 3.81 -3.61
C ALA A 162 17.80 4.55 -2.28
N LEU A 163 16.78 5.19 -1.70
CA LEU A 163 16.92 5.96 -0.47
C LEU A 163 17.27 5.03 0.70
N ASP A 164 18.34 5.35 1.41
CA ASP A 164 18.68 4.69 2.67
C ASP A 164 17.69 5.10 3.76
N MET A 165 16.62 4.30 3.89
CA MET A 165 15.61 4.52 4.91
C MET A 165 16.13 4.27 6.33
N GLN A 166 17.19 3.48 6.51
CA GLN A 166 17.80 3.29 7.83
C GLN A 166 18.38 4.60 8.34
N GLU A 167 19.10 5.33 7.49
CA GLU A 167 19.66 6.64 7.84
C GLU A 167 18.61 7.75 7.82
N ALA A 168 17.69 7.74 6.84
CA ALA A 168 16.61 8.71 6.77
C ALA A 168 15.76 8.73 8.05
N CYS A 169 15.40 7.56 8.58
CA CYS A 169 14.66 7.44 9.84
C CYS A 169 15.44 7.99 11.05
N LYS A 170 16.77 7.89 11.08
CA LYS A 170 17.58 8.52 12.15
C LYS A 170 17.49 10.03 12.11
N VAL A 171 17.60 10.62 10.91
CA VAL A 171 17.46 12.07 10.72
C VAL A 171 16.07 12.55 11.12
N LEU A 172 15.05 11.86 10.64
CA LEU A 172 13.65 12.19 10.93
C LEU A 172 13.30 12.02 12.42
N ALA A 173 13.93 11.06 13.13
CA ALA A 173 13.71 10.87 14.57
C ALA A 173 14.22 12.04 15.43
N MET A 174 15.10 12.90 14.88
CA MET A 174 15.49 14.14 15.54
C MET A 174 14.44 15.24 15.46
N LEU A 175 13.37 15.05 14.68
CA LEU A 175 12.30 16.03 14.43
C LEU A 175 11.06 15.66 15.24
N PRO A 176 10.88 16.22 16.46
CA PRO A 176 9.82 15.77 17.38
C PRO A 176 8.41 16.11 16.93
N GLY A 177 8.26 17.01 15.94
CA GLY A 177 6.96 17.39 15.37
C GLY A 177 6.44 16.44 14.29
N LEU A 178 7.23 15.45 13.85
CA LEU A 178 6.88 14.63 12.70
C LEU A 178 5.73 13.67 13.02
N LYS A 179 4.59 13.88 12.36
CA LYS A 179 3.35 13.11 12.55
C LYS A 179 3.07 12.16 11.40
N THR A 180 3.49 12.51 10.18
CA THR A 180 3.17 11.73 8.98
C THR A 180 4.44 11.42 8.20
N LEU A 181 4.61 10.13 7.86
CA LEU A 181 5.71 9.65 7.03
C LEU A 181 5.15 8.74 5.94
N GLU A 182 5.41 9.10 4.68
CA GLU A 182 5.14 8.27 3.51
C GLU A 182 6.47 7.91 2.85
N PHE A 183 6.77 6.64 2.62
CA PHE A 183 7.97 6.25 1.88
C PHE A 183 7.77 4.99 1.06
N SER A 184 8.63 4.82 0.07
CA SER A 184 8.76 3.57 -0.67
C SER A 184 10.12 2.95 -0.40
N THR A 185 10.23 1.62 -0.39
CA THR A 185 11.51 0.92 -0.24
C THR A 185 11.58 -0.31 -1.14
N GLN A 186 12.74 -0.56 -1.73
CA GLN A 186 13.08 -1.82 -2.39
C GLN A 186 13.95 -2.72 -1.49
N LYS A 187 14.36 -2.21 -0.33
CA LYS A 187 15.13 -2.93 0.69
C LYS A 187 14.22 -3.30 1.88
N SER A 188 14.78 -4.00 2.86
CA SER A 188 14.09 -4.25 4.13
C SER A 188 13.65 -2.95 4.81
N ILE A 189 12.52 -3.01 5.53
CA ILE A 189 12.05 -1.89 6.34
C ILE A 189 13.04 -1.70 7.51
N PRO A 190 13.49 -0.47 7.78
CA PRO A 190 14.56 -0.23 8.74
C PRO A 190 14.11 -0.35 10.20
N GLU A 191 14.96 -0.91 11.06
CA GLU A 191 14.75 -0.96 12.52
C GLU A 191 14.72 0.45 13.15
N THR A 192 15.31 1.45 12.50
CA THR A 192 15.24 2.85 12.96
C THR A 192 13.85 3.46 12.77
N LEU A 193 12.92 2.82 12.06
CA LEU A 193 11.52 3.24 11.98
C LEU A 193 10.91 3.41 13.38
N GLY A 194 11.21 2.49 14.31
CA GLY A 194 10.70 2.57 15.68
C GLY A 194 11.23 3.75 16.51
N ALA A 195 12.18 4.54 16.02
CA ALA A 195 12.63 5.76 16.68
C ALA A 195 11.68 6.95 16.47
N LEU A 196 10.75 6.84 15.51
CA LEU A 196 9.80 7.90 15.13
C LEU A 196 8.57 7.92 16.05
N SER A 197 8.77 8.01 17.37
CA SER A 197 7.72 7.81 18.38
C SER A 197 6.55 8.81 18.35
N SER A 198 6.70 9.96 17.67
CA SER A 198 5.65 10.97 17.51
C SER A 198 4.73 10.72 16.30
N LEU A 199 5.01 9.67 15.51
CA LEU A 199 4.29 9.39 14.29
C LEU A 199 2.84 8.98 14.58
N GLU A 200 1.89 9.67 13.92
CA GLU A 200 0.45 9.41 13.97
C GLU A 200 -0.03 8.68 12.71
N SER A 201 0.67 8.84 11.58
CA SER A 201 0.33 8.25 10.28
C SER A 201 1.56 7.73 9.54
N LEU A 202 1.49 6.47 9.09
CA LEU A 202 2.55 5.77 8.39
C LEU A 202 2.02 5.17 7.09
N HIS A 203 2.69 5.46 5.99
CA HIS A 203 2.44 4.87 4.68
C HIS A 203 3.73 4.25 4.15
N ILE A 204 3.69 2.95 3.84
CA ILE A 204 4.82 2.21 3.29
C ILE A 204 4.41 1.56 1.97
N GLU A 205 5.14 1.85 0.90
CA GLU A 205 5.09 1.09 -0.35
C GLU A 205 6.36 0.24 -0.46
N ILE A 206 6.20 -1.07 -0.62
CA ILE A 206 7.33 -2.01 -0.67
C ILE A 206 7.35 -2.64 -2.05
N ASP A 207 8.49 -2.50 -2.72
CA ASP A 207 8.77 -3.05 -4.04
C ASP A 207 10.03 -3.91 -3.95
N ASN A 208 9.93 -5.02 -3.21
CA ASN A 208 11.04 -5.93 -2.96
C ASN A 208 10.66 -7.36 -3.39
N PRO A 209 11.07 -7.79 -4.60
CA PRO A 209 10.74 -9.11 -5.13
C PRO A 209 11.54 -10.26 -4.51
N ASP A 210 12.65 -9.98 -3.84
CA ASP A 210 13.67 -11.00 -3.51
C ASP A 210 13.38 -11.74 -2.19
N ALA A 211 12.48 -11.24 -1.35
CA ALA A 211 12.13 -11.85 -0.07
C ALA A 211 10.76 -11.38 0.45
N PRO A 212 10.12 -12.14 1.37
CA PRO A 212 9.00 -11.64 2.14
C PRO A 212 9.35 -10.30 2.81
N CYS A 213 8.45 -9.34 2.67
CA CYS A 213 8.55 -8.03 3.27
C CYS A 213 8.31 -8.16 4.78
N MET A 214 9.35 -8.06 5.59
CA MET A 214 9.24 -8.15 7.04
C MET A 214 9.13 -6.76 7.67
N LEU A 215 8.11 -6.54 8.48
CA LEU A 215 8.06 -5.39 9.38
C LEU A 215 8.97 -5.63 10.60
N PRO A 216 9.76 -4.64 11.03
CA PRO A 216 10.65 -4.79 12.17
C PRO A 216 9.88 -4.78 13.50
N ASP A 217 10.41 -5.48 14.50
CA ASP A 217 9.81 -5.52 15.86
C ASP A 217 9.77 -4.13 16.51
N SER A 218 10.69 -3.25 16.13
CA SER A 218 10.73 -1.86 16.58
C SER A 218 9.48 -1.05 16.21
N ILE A 219 8.64 -1.52 15.27
CA ILE A 219 7.36 -0.86 14.96
C ILE A 219 6.46 -0.72 16.19
N SER A 220 6.57 -1.66 17.14
CA SER A 220 5.89 -1.61 18.44
C SER A 220 6.16 -0.33 19.25
N ARG A 221 7.20 0.44 18.93
CA ARG A 221 7.50 1.72 19.60
C ARG A 221 6.65 2.89 19.11
N LEU A 222 5.93 2.74 18.00
CA LEU A 222 5.09 3.78 17.39
C LEU A 222 3.73 3.90 18.11
N GLN A 223 3.74 4.15 19.41
CA GLN A 223 2.56 4.10 20.28
C GLN A 223 1.51 5.19 20.01
N ASN A 224 1.86 6.21 19.21
CA ASN A 224 0.94 7.26 18.77
C ASN A 224 0.30 6.98 17.39
N LEU A 225 0.67 5.87 16.75
CA LEU A 225 0.23 5.56 15.40
C LEU A 225 -1.27 5.26 15.38
N ARG A 226 -2.02 6.07 14.63
CA ARG A 226 -3.47 5.95 14.42
C ARG A 226 -3.81 5.40 13.04
N TYR A 227 -2.96 5.65 12.05
CA TYR A 227 -3.15 5.23 10.67
C TYR A 227 -1.92 4.49 10.16
N CYS A 228 -2.11 3.27 9.67
CA CYS A 228 -1.07 2.49 9.01
C CYS A 228 -1.59 2.01 7.66
N PHE A 229 -0.85 2.35 6.59
CA PHE A 229 -1.08 1.83 5.26
C PHE A 229 0.19 1.13 4.78
N ILE A 230 0.06 -0.12 4.38
CA ILE A 230 1.15 -0.91 3.82
C ILE A 230 0.70 -1.48 2.49
N ARG A 231 1.45 -1.18 1.43
CA ARG A 231 1.24 -1.74 0.10
C ARG A 231 2.47 -2.52 -0.34
N THR A 232 2.24 -3.73 -0.81
CA THR A 232 3.23 -4.57 -1.47
C THR A 232 2.52 -5.55 -2.40
N ASP A 233 3.10 -5.87 -3.55
CA ASP A 233 2.57 -6.95 -4.39
C ASP A 233 3.10 -8.33 -3.92
N TYR A 234 3.93 -8.36 -2.87
CA TYR A 234 4.63 -9.52 -2.34
C TYR A 234 4.06 -9.98 -0.98
N GLU A 235 4.68 -11.01 -0.40
CA GLU A 235 4.36 -11.47 0.96
C GLU A 235 4.74 -10.42 2.01
N LEU A 236 3.85 -10.17 2.95
CA LEU A 236 4.07 -9.31 4.11
C LEU A 236 4.02 -10.12 5.41
N VAL A 237 5.06 -10.00 6.22
CA VAL A 237 5.11 -10.59 7.56
C VAL A 237 5.03 -9.48 8.59
N LEU A 238 3.91 -9.45 9.32
CA LEU A 238 3.77 -8.61 10.51
C LEU A 238 4.39 -9.32 11.72
N PRO A 239 5.20 -8.64 12.54
CA PRO A 239 5.67 -9.22 13.80
C PRO A 239 4.53 -9.31 14.82
N GLU A 240 4.62 -10.23 15.79
CA GLU A 240 3.66 -10.31 16.90
C GLU A 240 3.59 -9.01 17.71
N SER A 241 4.71 -8.30 17.80
CA SER A 241 4.81 -6.99 18.46
C SER A 241 3.95 -5.90 17.80
N PHE A 242 3.48 -6.10 16.56
CA PHE A 242 2.54 -5.20 15.88
C PHE A 242 1.23 -5.04 16.66
N ALA A 243 0.78 -6.08 17.37
CA ALA A 243 -0.43 -6.06 18.19
C ALA A 243 -0.38 -5.03 19.34
N SER A 244 0.82 -4.57 19.72
CA SER A 244 0.99 -3.55 20.77
C SER A 244 0.61 -2.13 20.36
N LEU A 245 0.29 -1.89 19.08
CA LEU A 245 -0.13 -0.60 18.53
C LEU A 245 -1.58 -0.27 18.90
N THR A 246 -1.87 -0.24 20.20
CA THR A 246 -3.25 -0.14 20.72
C THR A 246 -3.95 1.17 20.39
N ALA A 247 -3.24 2.20 19.93
CA ALA A 247 -3.82 3.46 19.44
C ALA A 247 -4.26 3.40 17.95
N LEU A 248 -3.98 2.30 17.25
CA LEU A 248 -4.23 2.17 15.81
C LEU A 248 -5.72 2.10 15.51
N GLU A 249 -6.23 3.11 14.81
CA GLU A 249 -7.63 3.26 14.43
C GLU A 249 -7.90 2.66 13.05
N ASN A 250 -6.93 2.81 12.14
CA ASN A 250 -7.04 2.37 10.75
C ASN A 250 -5.78 1.60 10.35
N CYS A 251 -5.96 0.38 9.86
CA CYS A 251 -4.90 -0.47 9.35
C CYS A 251 -5.32 -1.01 7.97
N TYR A 252 -4.62 -0.57 6.94
CA TYR A 252 -4.85 -1.00 5.56
C TYR A 252 -3.64 -1.78 5.07
N ILE A 253 -3.83 -3.07 4.83
CA ILE A 253 -2.79 -3.96 4.33
C ILE A 253 -3.20 -4.42 2.95
N ARG A 254 -2.52 -3.89 1.94
CA ARG A 254 -2.62 -4.37 0.56
C ARG A 254 -1.35 -5.13 0.23
N ALA A 255 -1.33 -6.41 0.59
CA ALA A 255 -0.21 -7.32 0.33
C ALA A 255 -0.63 -8.40 -0.67
N GLY A 256 0.33 -8.98 -1.40
CA GLY A 256 0.07 -10.18 -2.20
C GLY A 256 -0.34 -11.38 -1.32
N LYS A 257 0.21 -11.46 -0.11
CA LYS A 257 -0.28 -12.30 1.00
C LYS A 257 0.24 -11.80 2.33
N TRP A 258 -0.46 -12.05 3.45
CA TRP A 258 0.04 -11.69 4.78
C TRP A 258 -0.49 -12.59 5.90
N ASN A 259 0.24 -12.69 7.01
CA ASN A 259 -0.14 -13.50 8.17
C ASN A 259 -0.74 -12.62 9.28
N LEU A 260 -1.87 -13.06 9.85
CA LEU A 260 -2.50 -12.42 10.99
C LEU A 260 -1.72 -12.75 12.29
N PRO A 261 -1.18 -11.75 13.01
CA PRO A 261 -0.55 -11.96 14.31
C PRO A 261 -1.48 -12.61 15.34
N GLY A 262 -0.96 -13.47 16.21
CA GLY A 262 -1.75 -14.21 17.19
C GLY A 262 -2.47 -13.31 18.21
N GLN A 263 -1.93 -12.13 18.50
CA GLN A 263 -2.51 -11.16 19.44
C GLN A 263 -3.21 -9.98 18.76
N PHE A 264 -3.56 -10.09 17.47
CA PHE A 264 -4.14 -8.97 16.70
C PHE A 264 -5.39 -8.33 17.34
N TYR A 265 -6.11 -9.08 18.17
CA TYR A 265 -7.24 -8.60 18.98
C TYR A 265 -6.89 -7.47 19.98
N GLN A 266 -5.61 -7.22 20.28
CA GLN A 266 -5.17 -6.11 21.13
C GLN A 266 -5.34 -4.73 20.48
N LEU A 267 -5.54 -4.68 19.16
CA LEU A 267 -5.80 -3.45 18.40
C LEU A 267 -7.24 -2.95 18.62
N THR A 268 -7.54 -2.55 19.85
CA THR A 268 -8.91 -2.25 20.32
C THR A 268 -9.55 -1.01 19.70
N GLN A 269 -8.77 -0.19 18.99
CA GLN A 269 -9.28 1.03 18.35
C GLN A 269 -9.73 0.83 16.90
N LEU A 270 -9.42 -0.32 16.28
CA LEU A 270 -9.83 -0.62 14.92
C LEU A 270 -11.35 -0.66 14.77
N THR A 271 -11.86 0.04 13.76
CA THR A 271 -13.28 -0.02 13.37
C THR A 271 -13.53 -1.04 12.26
N GLN A 272 -12.49 -1.42 11.53
CA GLN A 272 -12.57 -2.31 10.38
C GLN A 272 -11.47 -3.36 10.44
N LEU A 273 -11.81 -4.60 10.07
CA LEU A 273 -10.86 -5.68 9.83
C LEU A 273 -10.92 -6.09 8.37
N ASP A 274 -9.86 -5.80 7.64
CA ASP A 274 -9.69 -6.23 6.26
C ASP A 274 -8.77 -7.46 6.20
N PHE A 275 -9.32 -8.59 5.78
CA PHE A 275 -8.65 -9.88 5.66
C PHE A 275 -8.24 -10.22 4.23
N THR A 276 -8.29 -9.26 3.31
CA THR A 276 -7.85 -9.44 1.92
C THR A 276 -6.43 -10.01 1.85
N HIS A 277 -6.26 -11.15 1.17
CA HIS A 277 -5.02 -11.91 1.03
C HIS A 277 -4.37 -12.39 2.35
N SER A 278 -5.14 -12.47 3.45
CA SER A 278 -4.63 -12.95 4.74
C SER A 278 -4.65 -14.47 4.87
N GLN A 279 -3.57 -15.09 5.34
CA GLN A 279 -3.31 -16.54 5.28
C GLN A 279 -3.72 -17.34 6.53
N PHE A 280 -4.67 -16.84 7.34
CA PHE A 280 -5.15 -17.59 8.52
C PHE A 280 -6.21 -18.64 8.15
N THR A 281 -6.18 -19.80 8.84
CA THR A 281 -7.25 -20.81 8.73
C THR A 281 -8.39 -20.55 9.72
N THR A 282 -8.06 -20.07 10.92
CA THR A 282 -8.99 -19.79 12.02
C THR A 282 -8.72 -18.40 12.62
N LEU A 283 -9.71 -17.82 13.29
CA LEU A 283 -9.54 -16.60 14.09
C LEU A 283 -9.35 -16.92 15.58
N PRO A 284 -8.45 -16.23 16.29
CA PRO A 284 -8.39 -16.28 17.76
C PRO A 284 -9.77 -15.95 18.38
N PRO A 285 -10.30 -16.77 19.31
CA PRO A 285 -11.60 -16.51 19.96
C PRO A 285 -11.68 -15.14 20.64
N GLU A 286 -10.56 -14.60 21.12
CA GLU A 286 -10.45 -13.30 21.77
C GLU A 286 -10.86 -12.14 20.85
N MET A 287 -10.79 -12.32 19.52
CA MET A 287 -11.25 -11.32 18.55
C MET A 287 -12.75 -11.02 18.68
N ALA A 288 -13.54 -11.93 19.24
CA ALA A 288 -14.95 -11.69 19.55
C ALA A 288 -15.16 -10.46 20.48
N ASN A 289 -14.14 -10.08 21.25
CA ASN A 289 -14.21 -9.00 22.22
C ASN A 289 -13.70 -7.65 21.69
N MET A 290 -13.36 -7.54 20.39
CA MET A 290 -12.88 -6.27 19.84
C MET A 290 -14.01 -5.23 19.88
N PRO A 291 -13.82 -4.09 20.58
CA PRO A 291 -14.94 -3.28 21.06
C PRO A 291 -15.46 -2.26 20.04
N LYS A 292 -14.79 -2.08 18.90
CA LYS A 292 -15.09 -1.03 17.92
C LYS A 292 -15.30 -1.53 16.50
N VAL A 293 -15.00 -2.79 16.21
CA VAL A 293 -15.07 -3.32 14.85
C VAL A 293 -16.54 -3.42 14.43
N ASP A 294 -16.90 -2.66 13.40
CA ASP A 294 -18.24 -2.66 12.79
C ASP A 294 -18.26 -3.30 11.39
N THR A 295 -17.08 -3.40 10.74
CA THR A 295 -16.95 -3.85 9.36
C THR A 295 -15.89 -4.93 9.24
N ILE A 296 -16.24 -6.04 8.59
CA ILE A 296 -15.31 -7.12 8.22
C ILE A 296 -15.24 -7.22 6.69
N ILE A 297 -14.04 -7.25 6.14
CA ILE A 297 -13.83 -7.42 4.69
C ILE A 297 -13.07 -8.72 4.43
N PHE A 298 -13.59 -9.50 3.49
CA PHE A 298 -12.95 -10.69 2.95
C PHE A 298 -12.69 -10.49 1.46
N GLY A 299 -11.56 -9.88 1.09
CA GLY A 299 -11.28 -9.57 -0.30
C GLY A 299 -10.63 -10.69 -1.14
N SER A 300 -10.31 -11.83 -0.54
CA SER A 300 -9.76 -12.99 -1.26
C SER A 300 -10.32 -14.30 -0.70
N GLN A 301 -10.56 -15.25 -1.61
CA GLN A 301 -10.97 -16.59 -1.22
C GLN A 301 -9.74 -17.38 -0.76
N GLU A 302 -9.72 -17.71 0.52
CA GLU A 302 -8.67 -18.50 1.14
C GLU A 302 -9.26 -19.79 1.71
N ASN A 303 -8.41 -20.79 1.94
CA ASN A 303 -8.80 -22.04 2.59
C ASN A 303 -8.95 -21.84 4.11
N ARG A 304 -10.12 -21.38 4.54
CA ARG A 304 -10.46 -21.10 5.93
C ARG A 304 -11.44 -22.13 6.49
N ASP A 305 -11.39 -22.34 7.79
CA ASP A 305 -12.49 -22.93 8.55
C ASP A 305 -13.57 -21.87 8.73
N TYR A 306 -14.41 -21.68 7.71
CA TYR A 306 -15.46 -20.65 7.73
C TYR A 306 -16.48 -20.87 8.86
N GLN A 307 -16.67 -22.11 9.30
CA GLN A 307 -17.50 -22.41 10.48
C GLN A 307 -16.91 -21.76 11.72
N GLN A 308 -15.60 -21.92 11.97
CA GLN A 308 -14.93 -21.31 13.11
C GLN A 308 -14.84 -19.79 12.97
N VAL A 309 -14.43 -19.30 11.80
CA VAL A 309 -14.24 -17.86 11.53
C VAL A 309 -15.54 -17.09 11.71
N MET A 310 -16.64 -17.55 11.09
CA MET A 310 -17.94 -16.89 11.20
C MET A 310 -18.54 -17.05 12.61
N SER A 311 -18.22 -18.12 13.36
CA SER A 311 -18.64 -18.25 14.76
C SER A 311 -17.99 -17.21 15.69
N VAL A 312 -16.74 -16.80 15.42
CA VAL A 312 -16.09 -15.70 16.15
C VAL A 312 -16.73 -14.37 15.77
N ILE A 313 -16.92 -14.11 14.47
CA ILE A 313 -17.53 -12.86 13.98
C ILE A 313 -18.97 -12.71 14.48
N ALA A 314 -19.74 -13.79 14.55
CA ALA A 314 -21.10 -13.81 15.09
C ALA A 314 -21.19 -13.35 16.56
N GLN A 315 -20.10 -13.43 17.33
CA GLN A 315 -20.03 -12.98 18.71
C GLN A 315 -19.58 -11.52 18.85
N MET A 316 -19.09 -10.90 17.78
CA MET A 316 -18.65 -9.51 17.78
C MET A 316 -19.86 -8.57 17.82
N PRO A 317 -20.05 -7.77 18.89
CA PRO A 317 -21.32 -7.11 19.17
C PRO A 317 -21.64 -5.92 18.27
N LEU A 318 -20.62 -5.30 17.65
CA LEU A 318 -20.78 -4.11 16.81
C LEU A 318 -20.70 -4.39 15.31
N VAL A 319 -20.33 -5.59 14.89
CA VAL A 319 -20.22 -5.90 13.46
C VAL A 319 -21.62 -5.82 12.83
N ARG A 320 -21.75 -4.96 11.82
CA ARG A 320 -22.97 -4.74 11.04
C ARG A 320 -22.77 -4.97 9.55
N THR A 321 -21.55 -4.77 9.08
CA THR A 321 -21.19 -4.87 7.67
C THR A 321 -20.22 -6.01 7.44
N ILE A 322 -20.53 -6.85 6.47
CA ILE A 322 -19.57 -7.79 5.90
C ILE A 322 -19.46 -7.50 4.40
N GLU A 323 -18.22 -7.37 3.92
CA GLU A 323 -17.88 -7.29 2.50
C GLU A 323 -17.15 -8.56 2.06
N ILE A 324 -17.54 -9.14 0.93
CA ILE A 324 -16.91 -10.34 0.37
C ILE A 324 -16.60 -10.11 -1.10
N ASN A 325 -15.32 -10.18 -1.49
CA ASN A 325 -14.89 -9.90 -2.85
C ASN A 325 -14.40 -11.14 -3.60
N PHE A 326 -15.17 -12.24 -3.51
CA PHE A 326 -14.91 -13.48 -4.23
C PHE A 326 -16.20 -14.28 -4.51
N PRO A 327 -16.21 -15.15 -5.54
CA PRO A 327 -17.45 -15.78 -6.04
C PRO A 327 -18.02 -16.92 -5.19
N ALA A 328 -17.22 -17.65 -4.42
CA ALA A 328 -17.72 -18.78 -3.63
C ALA A 328 -18.06 -18.35 -2.20
N ILE A 329 -19.29 -17.88 -1.97
CA ILE A 329 -19.71 -17.36 -0.66
C ILE A 329 -19.92 -18.53 0.33
N PRO A 330 -19.29 -18.53 1.52
CA PRO A 330 -19.46 -19.59 2.50
C PRO A 330 -20.88 -19.58 3.09
N ALA A 331 -21.52 -20.74 3.20
CA ALA A 331 -22.85 -20.88 3.78
C ALA A 331 -22.90 -20.46 5.26
N GLU A 332 -21.76 -20.56 5.95
CA GLU A 332 -21.54 -20.18 7.33
C GLU A 332 -21.69 -18.68 7.58
N ILE A 333 -21.77 -17.84 6.53
CA ILE A 333 -22.14 -16.42 6.66
C ILE A 333 -23.46 -16.24 7.42
N ALA A 334 -24.37 -17.23 7.31
CA ALA A 334 -25.65 -17.26 8.02
C ALA A 334 -25.54 -17.35 9.55
N LEU A 335 -24.36 -17.67 10.09
CA LEU A 335 -24.10 -17.62 11.53
C LEU A 335 -24.07 -16.17 12.05
N CYS A 336 -23.71 -15.21 11.20
CA CYS A 336 -23.59 -13.80 11.56
C CYS A 336 -24.97 -13.10 11.50
N LYS A 337 -25.89 -13.50 12.38
CA LYS A 337 -27.28 -13.01 12.39
C LYS A 337 -27.43 -11.52 12.73
N GLN A 338 -26.39 -10.88 13.24
CA GLN A 338 -26.42 -9.47 13.63
C GLN A 338 -26.15 -8.50 12.47
N ILE A 339 -25.68 -9.02 11.33
CA ILE A 339 -25.33 -8.25 10.14
C ILE A 339 -26.58 -7.66 9.53
N ASP A 340 -26.55 -6.35 9.24
CA ASP A 340 -27.62 -5.67 8.52
C ASP A 340 -27.21 -5.21 7.11
N THR A 341 -25.91 -5.26 6.79
CA THR A 341 -25.38 -4.90 5.47
C THR A 341 -24.42 -5.99 4.98
N LEU A 342 -24.75 -6.59 3.82
CA LEU A 342 -23.88 -7.53 3.12
C LEU A 342 -23.56 -7.00 1.73
N ILE A 343 -22.27 -6.83 1.45
CA ILE A 343 -21.76 -6.38 0.16
C ILE A 343 -20.94 -7.52 -0.45
N ILE A 344 -21.23 -7.87 -1.69
CA ILE A 344 -20.56 -8.91 -2.44
C ILE A 344 -20.10 -8.34 -3.78
N TRP A 345 -18.79 -8.32 -4.01
CA TRP A 345 -18.15 -7.91 -5.27
C TRP A 345 -17.24 -9.03 -5.78
N ALA A 346 -17.82 -10.02 -6.46
CA ALA A 346 -17.11 -11.24 -6.87
C ALA A 346 -16.34 -11.14 -8.20
N GLY A 347 -16.35 -9.96 -8.83
CA GLY A 347 -15.85 -9.80 -10.20
C GLY A 347 -16.79 -10.42 -11.24
N THR A 348 -16.52 -10.11 -12.51
CA THR A 348 -17.41 -10.47 -13.62
C THR A 348 -16.99 -11.74 -14.36
N ASP A 349 -15.85 -12.34 -13.99
CA ASP A 349 -15.27 -13.46 -14.73
C ASP A 349 -15.87 -14.82 -14.31
N THR A 350 -16.10 -15.00 -13.01
CA THR A 350 -16.55 -16.27 -12.41
C THR A 350 -17.98 -16.14 -11.91
N PRO A 351 -18.87 -17.13 -12.19
CA PRO A 351 -20.22 -17.13 -11.65
C PRO A 351 -20.23 -17.00 -10.13
N LEU A 352 -21.11 -16.14 -9.61
CA LEU A 352 -21.32 -16.00 -8.17
C LEU A 352 -22.26 -17.10 -7.68
N GLU A 353 -21.84 -17.83 -6.65
CA GLU A 353 -22.66 -18.83 -5.97
C GLU A 353 -23.13 -18.29 -4.62
N LEU A 354 -24.45 -18.07 -4.49
CA LEU A 354 -25.08 -17.65 -3.24
C LEU A 354 -25.67 -18.87 -2.51
N PRO A 355 -25.22 -19.19 -1.29
CA PRO A 355 -25.79 -20.29 -0.52
C PRO A 355 -27.18 -19.92 0.00
N ASP A 356 -28.15 -20.85 -0.06
CA ASP A 356 -29.51 -20.61 0.44
C ASP A 356 -29.54 -20.17 1.91
N ALA A 357 -28.55 -20.61 2.71
CA ALA A 357 -28.40 -20.24 4.11
C ALA A 357 -28.30 -18.71 4.31
N LEU A 358 -27.72 -17.97 3.36
CA LEU A 358 -27.64 -16.49 3.39
C LEU A 358 -29.01 -15.85 3.55
N PHE A 359 -30.05 -16.41 2.93
CA PHE A 359 -31.39 -15.84 2.96
C PHE A 359 -32.14 -16.06 4.29
N SER A 360 -31.52 -16.74 5.25
CA SER A 360 -32.03 -16.89 6.61
C SER A 360 -31.62 -15.76 7.57
N MET A 361 -30.83 -14.79 7.10
CA MET A 361 -30.34 -13.64 7.87
C MET A 361 -31.44 -12.58 8.04
N ASP A 362 -32.25 -12.72 9.09
CA ASP A 362 -33.47 -11.94 9.36
C ASP A 362 -33.23 -10.45 9.67
N GLN A 363 -32.03 -10.08 10.11
CA GLN A 363 -31.64 -8.68 10.37
C GLN A 363 -31.07 -7.96 9.14
N LEU A 364 -30.87 -8.66 8.03
CA LEU A 364 -30.30 -8.08 6.81
C LEU A 364 -31.24 -7.03 6.22
N LYS A 365 -30.73 -5.80 6.06
CA LYS A 365 -31.46 -4.65 5.50
C LYS A 365 -30.93 -4.27 4.13
N THR A 366 -29.64 -4.40 3.90
CA THR A 366 -29.00 -4.06 2.63
C THR A 366 -28.23 -5.27 2.10
N LEU A 367 -28.56 -5.67 0.88
CA LEU A 367 -27.86 -6.69 0.11
C LEU A 367 -27.39 -6.08 -1.20
N ASN A 368 -26.08 -5.92 -1.36
CA ASN A 368 -25.47 -5.41 -2.58
C ASN A 368 -24.62 -6.51 -3.21
N ILE A 369 -24.99 -6.94 -4.42
CA ILE A 369 -24.34 -7.99 -5.19
C ILE A 369 -23.88 -7.42 -6.54
N SER A 370 -23.44 -6.17 -6.55
CA SER A 370 -22.97 -5.49 -7.77
C SER A 370 -21.63 -6.05 -8.24
N LEU A 371 -21.28 -5.81 -9.50
CA LEU A 371 -19.98 -6.21 -10.08
C LEU A 371 -19.68 -7.70 -9.87
N SER A 372 -20.70 -8.54 -9.99
CA SER A 372 -20.63 -9.97 -9.70
C SER A 372 -21.37 -10.75 -10.77
N ARG A 373 -20.82 -11.85 -11.29
CA ARG A 373 -21.49 -12.62 -12.35
C ARG A 373 -22.64 -13.49 -11.80
N VAL A 374 -23.78 -12.91 -11.45
CA VAL A 374 -24.98 -13.62 -10.97
C VAL A 374 -26.04 -13.70 -12.06
N THR A 375 -26.26 -14.89 -12.63
CA THR A 375 -27.23 -15.09 -13.72
C THR A 375 -28.67 -15.23 -13.22
N GLU A 376 -28.85 -15.78 -12.02
CA GLU A 376 -30.15 -16.00 -11.38
C GLU A 376 -30.06 -15.84 -9.85
N LEU A 377 -31.18 -15.54 -9.21
CA LEU A 377 -31.34 -15.59 -7.76
C LEU A 377 -32.28 -16.72 -7.36
N SER A 378 -31.96 -17.40 -6.26
CA SER A 378 -32.82 -18.42 -5.65
C SER A 378 -34.14 -17.84 -5.17
N GLU A 379 -35.23 -18.63 -5.24
CA GLU A 379 -36.53 -18.33 -4.62
C GLU A 379 -36.42 -18.07 -3.11
N SER A 380 -35.35 -18.55 -2.47
CA SER A 380 -35.05 -18.27 -1.06
C SER A 380 -34.89 -16.78 -0.76
N ILE A 381 -34.59 -15.91 -1.74
CA ILE A 381 -34.50 -14.45 -1.54
C ILE A 381 -35.73 -13.88 -0.81
N GLY A 382 -36.93 -14.44 -1.08
CA GLY A 382 -38.17 -14.00 -0.47
C GLY A 382 -38.28 -14.25 1.04
N GLN A 383 -37.31 -14.93 1.64
CA GLN A 383 -37.19 -15.13 3.09
C GLN A 383 -36.66 -13.87 3.81
N LEU A 384 -35.95 -12.98 3.11
CA LEU A 384 -35.39 -11.74 3.66
C LEU A 384 -36.47 -10.66 3.86
N LYS A 385 -37.46 -10.92 4.73
CA LYS A 385 -38.61 -10.03 4.97
C LYS A 385 -38.24 -8.64 5.47
N GLY A 386 -37.07 -8.50 6.10
CA GLY A 386 -36.54 -7.24 6.63
C GLY A 386 -35.70 -6.45 5.63
N LEU A 387 -35.44 -6.98 4.43
CA LEU A 387 -34.59 -6.32 3.44
C LEU A 387 -35.24 -5.03 2.95
N LYS A 388 -34.49 -3.93 3.02
CA LYS A 388 -34.88 -2.59 2.60
C LYS A 388 -34.25 -2.18 1.29
N GLU A 389 -33.03 -2.65 1.03
CA GLU A 389 -32.25 -2.28 -0.14
C GLU A 389 -31.67 -3.53 -0.80
N LEU A 390 -31.98 -3.69 -2.09
CA LEU A 390 -31.39 -4.72 -2.93
C LEU A 390 -30.74 -4.06 -4.14
N ILE A 391 -29.44 -4.32 -4.31
CA ILE A 391 -28.63 -3.73 -5.37
C ILE A 391 -27.95 -4.87 -6.14
N ILE A 392 -28.24 -4.98 -7.42
CA ILE A 392 -27.70 -5.97 -8.34
C ILE A 392 -27.30 -5.20 -9.61
N LYS A 393 -26.19 -4.46 -9.56
CA LYS A 393 -25.72 -3.62 -10.67
C LYS A 393 -24.55 -4.27 -11.39
N GLU A 394 -24.51 -4.22 -12.72
CA GLU A 394 -23.40 -4.79 -13.50
C GLU A 394 -23.16 -6.28 -13.22
N SER A 395 -24.23 -7.07 -13.14
CA SER A 395 -24.17 -8.43 -12.61
C SER A 395 -24.71 -9.54 -13.53
N VAL A 396 -25.02 -9.22 -14.78
CA VAL A 396 -25.50 -10.16 -15.83
C VAL A 396 -26.73 -11.00 -15.47
N ILE A 397 -27.56 -10.56 -14.51
CA ILE A 397 -28.79 -11.28 -14.14
C ILE A 397 -29.75 -11.35 -15.33
N GLU A 398 -30.34 -12.53 -15.57
CA GLU A 398 -31.24 -12.76 -16.70
C GLU A 398 -32.71 -12.61 -16.31
N ASN A 399 -33.06 -13.08 -15.10
CA ASN A 399 -34.42 -13.04 -14.54
C ASN A 399 -34.35 -12.90 -13.01
N LEU A 400 -35.41 -12.33 -12.43
CA LEU A 400 -35.64 -12.37 -10.98
C LEU A 400 -36.62 -13.51 -10.64
N PRO A 401 -36.46 -14.19 -9.49
CA PRO A 401 -37.42 -15.17 -9.00
C PRO A 401 -38.76 -14.53 -8.62
N ASP A 402 -39.84 -15.31 -8.65
CA ASP A 402 -41.17 -14.82 -8.23
C ASP A 402 -41.18 -14.41 -6.75
N ALA A 403 -40.35 -15.05 -5.92
CA ALA A 403 -40.15 -14.65 -4.54
C ALA A 403 -39.57 -13.25 -4.35
N ILE A 404 -39.15 -12.52 -5.39
CA ILE A 404 -38.78 -11.10 -5.20
C ILE A 404 -39.95 -10.28 -4.63
N GLY A 405 -41.19 -10.59 -5.03
CA GLY A 405 -42.40 -9.94 -4.53
C GLY A 405 -42.70 -10.20 -3.05
N ASN A 406 -41.95 -11.10 -2.42
CA ASN A 406 -42.10 -11.45 -1.01
C ASN A 406 -41.28 -10.53 -0.07
N LEU A 407 -40.46 -9.64 -0.62
CA LEU A 407 -39.64 -8.66 0.12
C LEU A 407 -40.48 -7.46 0.58
N SER A 408 -41.40 -7.70 1.52
CA SER A 408 -42.43 -6.74 1.94
C SER A 408 -41.91 -5.41 2.52
N ALA A 409 -40.65 -5.36 2.96
CA ALA A 409 -40.01 -4.16 3.51
C ALA A 409 -39.12 -3.42 2.51
N LEU A 410 -39.02 -3.88 1.25
CA LEU A 410 -38.10 -3.31 0.27
C LEU A 410 -38.51 -1.89 -0.11
N GLU A 411 -37.60 -0.94 0.07
CA GLU A 411 -37.77 0.49 -0.22
C GLU A 411 -36.95 0.92 -1.44
N PHE A 412 -35.81 0.26 -1.69
CA PHE A 412 -34.90 0.56 -2.79
C PHE A 412 -34.54 -0.72 -3.56
N LEU A 413 -34.79 -0.71 -4.86
CA LEU A 413 -34.39 -1.79 -5.77
C LEU A 413 -33.61 -1.20 -6.94
N ASN A 414 -32.35 -1.60 -7.07
CA ASN A 414 -31.53 -1.27 -8.23
C ASN A 414 -31.05 -2.53 -8.93
N ILE A 415 -31.49 -2.71 -10.17
CA ILE A 415 -31.10 -3.81 -11.06
C ILE A 415 -30.61 -3.22 -12.39
N SER A 416 -30.00 -2.03 -12.37
CA SER A 416 -29.48 -1.38 -13.57
C SER A 416 -28.25 -2.12 -14.13
N GLU A 417 -27.95 -1.91 -15.40
CA GLU A 417 -26.72 -2.38 -16.05
C GLU A 417 -26.58 -3.92 -16.10
N ASN A 418 -27.69 -4.65 -16.16
CA ASN A 418 -27.72 -6.10 -16.38
C ASN A 418 -28.09 -6.43 -17.82
N GLN A 419 -27.06 -6.70 -18.63
CA GLN A 419 -27.22 -6.92 -20.07
C GLN A 419 -28.14 -8.10 -20.43
N GLY A 420 -28.26 -9.09 -19.54
CA GLY A 420 -29.10 -10.28 -19.73
C GLY A 420 -30.57 -10.11 -19.32
N LEU A 421 -30.92 -9.07 -18.57
CA LEU A 421 -32.26 -8.92 -17.99
C LEU A 421 -33.26 -8.58 -19.09
N SER A 422 -34.21 -9.49 -19.33
CA SER A 422 -35.19 -9.37 -20.42
C SER A 422 -36.63 -9.28 -19.94
N THR A 423 -36.93 -9.80 -18.75
CA THR A 423 -38.28 -9.76 -18.15
C THR A 423 -38.21 -9.47 -16.65
N LEU A 424 -39.34 -9.04 -16.08
CA LEU A 424 -39.54 -8.89 -14.64
C LEU A 424 -40.76 -9.70 -14.22
N PRO A 425 -40.76 -10.35 -13.04
CA PRO A 425 -41.88 -11.16 -12.58
C PRO A 425 -43.09 -10.30 -12.21
N GLU A 426 -44.30 -10.83 -12.41
CA GLU A 426 -45.56 -10.16 -12.01
C GLU A 426 -45.67 -9.95 -10.50
N THR A 427 -44.91 -10.69 -9.70
CA THR A 427 -44.87 -10.51 -8.26
C THR A 427 -44.14 -9.24 -7.82
N LEU A 428 -43.35 -8.60 -8.69
CA LEU A 428 -42.63 -7.37 -8.35
C LEU A 428 -43.61 -6.24 -7.98
N GLY A 429 -44.82 -6.22 -8.56
CA GLY A 429 -45.89 -5.30 -8.15
C GLY A 429 -46.40 -5.50 -6.71
N ASN A 430 -46.00 -6.56 -6.00
CA ASN A 430 -46.35 -6.77 -4.59
C ASN A 430 -45.48 -5.94 -3.63
N LEU A 431 -44.43 -5.29 -4.11
CA LEU A 431 -43.49 -4.48 -3.32
C LEU A 431 -44.10 -3.13 -2.90
N SER A 432 -45.12 -3.19 -2.04
CA SER A 432 -45.93 -2.03 -1.63
C SER A 432 -45.19 -0.90 -0.91
N GLN A 433 -43.96 -1.15 -0.42
CA GLN A 433 -43.10 -0.16 0.24
C GLN A 433 -42.01 0.41 -0.69
N LEU A 434 -41.95 -0.03 -1.95
CA LEU A 434 -40.89 0.36 -2.87
C LEU A 434 -41.03 1.84 -3.25
N LYS A 435 -40.00 2.62 -2.95
CA LYS A 435 -39.92 4.06 -3.21
C LYS A 435 -39.03 4.38 -4.41
N THR A 436 -37.96 3.61 -4.59
CA THR A 436 -37.00 3.83 -5.69
C THR A 436 -36.79 2.55 -6.47
N LEU A 437 -36.96 2.63 -7.79
CA LEU A 437 -36.75 1.52 -8.73
C LEU A 437 -35.82 1.95 -9.87
N TYR A 438 -34.63 1.38 -9.93
CA TYR A 438 -33.66 1.61 -10.99
C TYR A 438 -33.48 0.36 -11.85
N LEU A 439 -33.76 0.52 -13.14
CA LEU A 439 -33.73 -0.50 -14.18
C LEU A 439 -32.96 -0.02 -15.41
N ALA A 440 -32.31 1.15 -15.39
CA ALA A 440 -31.58 1.68 -16.55
C ALA A 440 -30.52 0.72 -17.06
N ASP A 441 -30.15 0.88 -18.33
CA ASP A 441 -29.07 0.11 -18.96
C ASP A 441 -29.28 -1.42 -18.97
N ASN A 442 -30.55 -1.83 -19.00
CA ASN A 442 -31.00 -3.19 -19.33
C ASN A 442 -31.56 -3.21 -20.76
N PRO A 443 -30.71 -3.36 -21.80
CA PRO A 443 -31.15 -3.16 -23.20
C PRO A 443 -32.14 -4.21 -23.70
N SER A 444 -32.19 -5.39 -23.07
CA SER A 444 -33.10 -6.48 -23.42
C SER A 444 -34.48 -6.35 -22.76
N LEU A 445 -34.64 -5.48 -21.76
CA LEU A 445 -35.89 -5.25 -21.06
C LEU A 445 -36.73 -4.22 -21.82
N ASN A 446 -37.80 -4.69 -22.48
CA ASN A 446 -38.66 -3.86 -23.34
C ASN A 446 -40.11 -3.73 -22.87
N ALA A 447 -40.50 -4.41 -21.80
CA ALA A 447 -41.83 -4.33 -21.22
C ALA A 447 -41.79 -4.45 -19.70
N LEU A 448 -42.68 -3.71 -19.03
CA LEU A 448 -42.96 -3.85 -17.62
C LEU A 448 -44.17 -4.79 -17.39
N PRO A 449 -44.20 -5.57 -16.29
CA PRO A 449 -45.35 -6.40 -15.95
C PRO A 449 -46.57 -5.54 -15.54
N ASP A 450 -47.78 -6.05 -15.78
CA ASP A 450 -49.03 -5.29 -15.55
C ASP A 450 -49.22 -4.92 -14.07
N SER A 451 -48.67 -5.72 -13.18
CA SER A 451 -48.63 -5.51 -11.73
C SER A 451 -47.85 -4.28 -11.28
N MET A 452 -46.95 -3.70 -12.10
CA MET A 452 -46.20 -2.48 -11.74
C MET A 452 -47.11 -1.30 -11.41
N LYS A 453 -48.36 -1.32 -11.89
CA LYS A 453 -49.38 -0.34 -11.51
C LYS A 453 -49.72 -0.32 -10.01
N ASN A 454 -49.36 -1.38 -9.27
CA ASN A 454 -49.62 -1.52 -7.84
C ASN A 454 -48.54 -0.87 -6.97
N LEU A 455 -47.41 -0.44 -7.55
CA LEU A 455 -46.31 0.24 -6.85
C LEU A 455 -46.67 1.69 -6.49
N SER A 456 -47.67 1.85 -5.63
CA SER A 456 -48.27 3.14 -5.27
C SER A 456 -47.38 4.03 -4.40
N ALA A 457 -46.35 3.47 -3.77
CA ALA A 457 -45.38 4.20 -2.95
C ALA A 457 -44.17 4.72 -3.74
N LEU A 458 -44.11 4.47 -5.06
CA LEU A 458 -42.95 4.82 -5.88
C LEU A 458 -42.80 6.35 -6.02
N GLU A 459 -41.61 6.83 -5.70
CA GLU A 459 -41.22 8.24 -5.69
C GLU A 459 -40.16 8.56 -6.75
N SER A 460 -39.35 7.57 -7.14
CA SER A 460 -38.29 7.71 -8.14
C SER A 460 -38.22 6.44 -9.00
N VAL A 461 -38.13 6.61 -10.31
CA VAL A 461 -37.98 5.51 -11.26
C VAL A 461 -37.02 5.86 -12.37
N ASN A 462 -36.16 4.92 -12.72
CA ASN A 462 -35.30 5.00 -13.88
C ASN A 462 -35.44 3.70 -14.68
N ILE A 463 -35.86 3.79 -15.95
CA ILE A 463 -36.10 2.63 -16.82
C ILE A 463 -35.24 2.72 -18.09
N PRO A 464 -34.94 1.59 -18.76
CA PRO A 464 -34.35 1.61 -20.08
C PRO A 464 -35.24 2.41 -21.04
N ASN A 465 -34.62 3.19 -21.92
CA ASN A 465 -35.22 4.00 -22.98
C ASN A 465 -36.77 4.14 -22.90
N HIS A 466 -37.26 5.09 -22.09
CA HIS A 466 -38.68 5.19 -21.76
C HIS A 466 -39.62 5.37 -22.97
N THR A 467 -39.11 5.78 -24.14
CA THR A 467 -39.92 5.92 -25.37
C THR A 467 -40.19 4.59 -26.08
N GLU A 468 -39.39 3.56 -25.81
CA GLU A 468 -39.51 2.22 -26.42
C GLU A 468 -40.09 1.19 -25.43
N MET A 469 -40.13 1.52 -24.15
CA MET A 469 -40.65 0.64 -23.10
C MET A 469 -42.18 0.48 -23.19
N HIS A 470 -42.65 -0.76 -23.20
CA HIS A 470 -44.07 -1.09 -23.15
C HIS A 470 -44.58 -1.21 -21.70
N ASN A 471 -45.89 -0.98 -21.52
CA ASN A 471 -46.60 -1.14 -20.25
C ASN A 471 -46.14 -0.24 -19.08
N ILE A 472 -45.66 0.97 -19.37
CA ILE A 472 -45.42 1.97 -18.32
C ILE A 472 -46.74 2.32 -17.63
N PRO A 473 -46.86 2.21 -16.29
CA PRO A 473 -48.05 2.64 -15.57
C PRO A 473 -48.30 4.15 -15.76
N ALA A 474 -49.52 4.53 -16.15
CA ALA A 474 -49.86 5.93 -16.45
C ALA A 474 -49.58 6.93 -15.30
N HIS A 475 -49.59 6.47 -14.05
CA HIS A 475 -49.30 7.34 -12.90
C HIS A 475 -47.80 7.61 -12.69
N TRP A 476 -46.92 6.98 -13.48
CA TRP A 476 -45.48 7.22 -13.48
C TRP A 476 -45.05 8.41 -14.32
N ASP A 477 -45.92 8.99 -15.16
CA ASP A 477 -45.58 10.14 -16.02
C ASP A 477 -44.96 11.31 -15.23
N LYS A 478 -45.42 11.51 -13.99
CA LYS A 478 -44.90 12.53 -13.05
C LYS A 478 -43.51 12.23 -12.47
N LEU A 479 -43.00 11.01 -12.66
CA LEU A 479 -41.71 10.56 -12.13
C LEU A 479 -40.58 10.74 -13.15
N PHE A 480 -40.91 11.04 -14.42
CA PHE A 480 -39.95 11.29 -15.50
C PHE A 480 -39.67 12.78 -15.75
N SER A 481 -40.33 13.67 -15.01
CA SER A 481 -40.17 15.13 -15.04
C SER A 481 -39.16 15.61 -14.02
#